data_AF-A0A4V1V1S7-F1
#
_entry.id   AF-A0A4V1V1S7-F1
#
_cell.length_a   1.000
_cell.length_b   1.000
_cell.length_c   1.000
_cell.angle_alpha   90.00
_cell.angle_beta   90.00
_cell.angle_gamma   90.00
#
_symmetry.space_group_name_H-M   'P 1'
#
loop_
_entity.id
_entity.type
_entity.pdbx_description
1 polymer ?
#
loop_
_entity_poly.entity_id
_entity_poly.type
_entity_poly.pdbx_seq_one_letter_code
_entity_poly.pdbx_strand_id
1 'polypeptide(L)'
;MAERTATVVWGAIRRLPTPPVLWNAFPLHSHELGDQFTNRAHSAVERRITAWTIEVLVGRLKPQRLIAVGNDAAKALGDMGFNFEQVRHPSYGGQREFIAGIENLHGLAHATVSMGDLFAA
;
A
#
# COMPACT_ATOMS: atom_id res chain seq x y z
N MET A 1 13.66 11.36 10.11
CA MET A 1 12.22 11.35 10.45
C MET A 1 11.77 9.90 10.34
N ALA A 2 11.22 9.30 11.40
CA ALA A 2 10.71 7.93 11.29
C ALA A 2 9.50 7.93 10.33
N GLU A 3 9.55 7.11 9.28
CA GLU A 3 8.49 7.02 8.29
C GLU A 3 7.25 6.34 8.91
N ARG A 4 6.32 7.15 9.42
CA ARG A 4 5.10 6.67 10.12
C ARG A 4 4.29 5.69 9.28
N THR A 5 4.20 5.91 7.98
CA THR A 5 3.49 5.03 7.03
C THR A 5 4.08 3.63 7.02
N ALA A 6 5.41 3.51 6.85
CA ALA A 6 6.08 2.22 6.83
C ALA A 6 5.91 1.46 8.16
N THR A 7 6.04 2.14 9.30
CA THR A 7 5.81 1.52 10.62
C THR A 7 4.43 0.89 10.72
N VAL A 8 3.39 1.59 10.24
CA VAL A 8 2.01 1.08 10.24
C VAL A 8 1.85 -0.12 9.31
N VAL A 9 2.34 -0.02 8.08
CA VAL A 9 2.26 -1.10 7.08
C VAL A 9 2.97 -2.36 7.59
N TRP A 10 4.20 -2.23 8.07
CA TRP A 10 4.96 -3.36 8.61
C TRP A 10 4.34 -3.93 9.88
N GLY A 11 3.74 -3.09 10.74
CA GLY A 11 2.99 -3.54 11.91
C GLY A 11 1.80 -4.42 11.53
N ALA A 12 1.05 -4.05 10.50
CA ALA A 12 -0.05 -4.86 9.98
C ALA A 12 0.45 -6.18 9.35
N ILE A 13 1.50 -6.11 8.52
CA ILE A 13 2.07 -7.29 7.84
C ILE A 13 2.58 -8.33 8.83
N ARG A 14 3.20 -7.93 9.93
CA ARG A 14 3.71 -8.84 10.98
C ARG A 14 2.60 -9.67 11.64
N ARG A 15 1.34 -9.27 11.52
CA ARG A 15 0.19 -10.00 12.06
C ARG A 15 -0.41 -10.98 11.05
N LEU A 16 0.02 -10.94 9.79
CA LEU A 16 -0.44 -11.85 8.76
C LEU A 16 0.27 -13.20 8.91
N PRO A 17 -0.41 -14.33 8.70
CA PRO A 17 0.20 -15.66 8.81
C PRO A 17 1.28 -15.90 7.75
N THR A 18 1.16 -15.22 6.61
CA THR A 18 2.13 -15.25 5.52
C THR A 18 2.40 -13.82 5.04
N PRO A 19 3.66 -13.41 4.88
CA PRO A 19 3.98 -12.07 4.39
C PRO A 19 3.55 -11.92 2.92
N PRO A 20 2.85 -10.82 2.57
CA PRO A 20 2.49 -10.54 1.18
C PRO A 20 3.71 -10.02 0.41
N VAL A 21 3.63 -10.08 -0.91
CA VAL A 21 4.51 -9.28 -1.78
C VAL A 21 3.96 -7.86 -1.82
N LEU A 22 4.80 -6.89 -1.49
CA LEU A 22 4.48 -5.47 -1.63
C LEU A 22 5.04 -4.94 -2.94
N TRP A 23 4.25 -4.12 -3.63
CA TRP A 23 4.67 -3.43 -4.84
C TRP A 23 4.01 -2.07 -4.96
N ASN A 24 4.67 -1.14 -5.65
CA ASN A 24 4.18 0.22 -5.83
C ASN A 24 3.39 0.34 -7.14
N ALA A 25 2.32 1.13 -7.13
CA ALA A 25 1.59 1.52 -8.34
C ALA A 25 2.49 2.26 -9.34
N PHE A 26 3.49 2.98 -8.84
CA PHE A 26 4.57 3.58 -9.61
C PHE A 26 5.91 3.20 -8.93
N PRO A 27 6.77 2.38 -9.56
CA PRO A 27 7.92 1.76 -8.91
C PRO A 27 9.20 2.64 -8.92
N LEU A 28 9.09 3.91 -9.29
CA LEU A 28 10.24 4.82 -9.41
C LEU A 28 10.10 6.03 -8.47
N HIS A 29 11.23 6.68 -8.18
CA HIS A 29 11.28 7.93 -7.42
C HIS A 29 11.03 9.14 -8.33
N SER A 30 9.83 9.73 -8.23
CA SER A 30 9.46 10.94 -8.97
C SER A 30 9.89 12.20 -8.22
N HIS A 31 10.69 13.04 -8.88
CA HIS A 31 11.22 14.28 -8.32
C HIS A 31 10.98 15.46 -9.26
N GLU A 32 10.99 16.66 -8.70
CA GLU A 32 10.95 17.92 -9.45
C GLU A 32 12.24 18.12 -10.24
N LEU A 33 12.13 18.74 -11.43
CA LEU A 33 13.29 18.97 -12.28
C LEU A 33 14.33 19.84 -11.58
N GLY A 34 15.57 19.36 -11.49
CA GLY A 34 16.66 20.07 -10.82
C GLY A 34 16.75 19.84 -9.31
N ASP A 35 15.80 19.11 -8.71
CA ASP A 35 15.85 18.74 -7.29
C ASP A 35 15.49 17.27 -7.07
N GLN A 36 16.52 16.41 -7.16
CA GLN A 36 16.43 14.96 -7.02
C GLN A 36 15.95 14.46 -5.64
N PHE A 37 16.00 15.30 -4.61
CA PHE A 37 15.61 14.91 -3.25
C PHE A 37 14.14 15.22 -2.92
N THR A 38 13.43 15.91 -3.82
CA THR A 38 11.97 16.04 -3.73
C THR A 38 11.26 14.73 -4.06
N ASN A 39 10.05 14.57 -3.55
CA ASN A 39 9.15 13.46 -3.89
C ASN A 39 7.81 14.05 -4.34
N ARG A 40 7.68 14.29 -5.65
CA ARG A 40 6.43 14.78 -6.23
C ARG A 40 5.51 13.61 -6.55
N ALA A 41 4.22 13.90 -6.72
CA ALA A 41 3.29 12.91 -7.27
C ALA A 41 3.71 12.51 -8.69
N HIS A 42 3.59 11.22 -9.00
CA HIS A 42 3.75 10.70 -10.35
C HIS A 42 2.53 11.09 -11.20
N SER A 43 2.74 11.31 -12.49
CA SER A 43 1.67 11.55 -13.46
C SER A 43 1.01 10.25 -13.90
N ALA A 44 -0.19 10.36 -14.48
CA ALA A 44 -0.88 9.21 -15.07
C ALA A 44 -0.09 8.58 -16.23
N VAL A 45 0.67 9.39 -16.99
CA VAL A 45 1.52 8.91 -18.09
C VAL A 45 2.69 8.10 -17.53
N GLU A 46 3.38 8.61 -16.51
CA GLU A 46 4.48 7.90 -15.84
C GLU A 46 4.02 6.57 -15.25
N ARG A 47 2.85 6.55 -14.60
CA ARG A 47 2.25 5.30 -14.12
C ARG A 47 1.98 4.32 -15.24
N ARG A 48 1.43 4.77 -16.36
CA ARG A 48 1.13 3.90 -17.51
C ARG A 48 2.39 3.29 -18.14
N ILE A 49 3.48 4.06 -18.24
CA ILE A 49 4.75 3.56 -18.79
C ILE A 49 5.35 2.44 -17.93
N THR A 50 5.06 2.43 -16.63
CA THR A 50 5.58 1.43 -15.69
C THR A 50 4.57 0.32 -15.36
N ALA A 51 3.37 0.37 -15.95
CA ALA A 51 2.27 -0.56 -15.71
C ALA A 51 2.68 -2.03 -15.94
N TRP A 52 3.45 -2.30 -16.99
CA TRP A 52 3.93 -3.65 -17.33
C TRP A 52 4.60 -4.36 -16.16
N THR A 53 5.20 -3.63 -15.21
CA THR A 53 5.84 -4.23 -14.02
C THR A 53 4.84 -5.01 -13.17
N ILE A 54 3.65 -4.45 -12.96
CA ILE A 54 2.56 -5.09 -12.22
C ILE A 54 2.03 -6.29 -13.01
N GLU A 55 1.81 -6.15 -14.32
CA GLU A 55 1.34 -7.27 -15.17
C GLU A 55 2.29 -8.47 -15.09
N VAL A 56 3.59 -8.22 -15.18
CA VAL A 56 4.61 -9.27 -15.05
C VAL A 56 4.57 -9.90 -13.67
N LEU A 57 4.50 -9.11 -12.60
CA LEU A 57 4.43 -9.63 -11.23
C LEU A 57 3.18 -10.49 -11.00
N VAL A 58 2.01 -9.99 -11.39
CA VAL A 58 0.75 -10.72 -11.24
C VAL A 58 0.76 -12.00 -12.07
N GLY A 59 1.22 -11.93 -13.33
CA GLY A 59 1.28 -13.09 -14.22
C GLY A 59 2.25 -14.18 -13.74
N ARG A 60 3.34 -13.80 -13.05
CA ARG A 60 4.35 -14.73 -12.53
C ARG A 60 4.01 -15.27 -11.15
N LEU A 61 3.60 -14.41 -10.23
CA LEU A 61 3.30 -14.78 -8.84
C LEU A 61 1.94 -15.43 -8.70
N LYS A 62 0.99 -15.13 -9.60
CA LYS A 62 -0.39 -15.61 -9.58
C LYS A 62 -1.01 -15.50 -8.18
N PRO A 63 -1.01 -14.30 -7.58
CA PRO A 63 -1.48 -14.12 -6.22
C PRO A 63 -2.96 -14.49 -6.11
N GLN A 64 -3.35 -15.11 -5.01
CA GLN A 64 -4.75 -15.43 -4.74
C GLN A 64 -5.62 -14.18 -4.60
N ARG A 65 -5.03 -13.07 -4.13
CA ARG A 65 -5.69 -11.79 -3.92
C ARG A 65 -4.77 -10.63 -4.29
N LEU A 66 -5.36 -9.61 -4.88
CA LEU A 66 -4.73 -8.30 -5.08
C LEU A 66 -5.39 -7.30 -4.14
N ILE A 67 -4.59 -6.58 -3.38
CA ILE A 67 -5.06 -5.57 -2.43
C ILE A 67 -4.46 -4.22 -2.84
N ALA A 68 -5.31 -3.30 -3.27
CA ALA A 68 -4.96 -1.92 -3.58
C ALA A 68 -4.91 -1.10 -2.29
N VAL A 69 -3.73 -0.56 -1.96
CA VAL A 69 -3.56 0.34 -0.81
C VAL A 69 -3.69 1.79 -1.27
N GLY A 70 -4.87 2.39 -1.08
CA GLY A 70 -5.17 3.75 -1.50
C GLY A 70 -5.68 3.89 -2.94
N ASN A 71 -6.04 5.12 -3.29
CA ASN A 71 -6.70 5.44 -4.56
C ASN A 71 -5.78 5.28 -5.77
N ASP A 72 -4.49 5.60 -5.63
CA ASP A 72 -3.55 5.51 -6.75
C ASP A 72 -3.33 4.05 -7.18
N ALA A 73 -3.19 3.14 -6.21
CA ALA A 73 -3.10 1.70 -6.47
C ALA A 73 -4.41 1.15 -7.06
N ALA A 74 -5.56 1.58 -6.52
CA ALA A 74 -6.87 1.16 -7.04
C ALA A 74 -7.08 1.61 -8.48
N LYS A 75 -6.70 2.85 -8.81
CA LYS A 75 -6.75 3.37 -10.16
C LYS A 75 -5.80 2.62 -11.09
N ALA A 76 -4.57 2.31 -10.64
CA ALA A 76 -3.61 1.55 -11.42
C ALA A 76 -4.16 0.17 -11.82
N LEU A 77 -4.65 -0.60 -10.84
CA LEU A 77 -5.19 -1.93 -11.08
C LEU A 77 -6.50 -1.90 -11.89
N GLY A 78 -7.34 -0.88 -11.64
CA GLY A 78 -8.59 -0.68 -12.38
C GLY A 78 -8.35 -0.32 -13.85
N ASP A 79 -7.39 0.58 -14.13
CA ASP A 79 -6.98 0.93 -15.50
C ASP A 79 -6.47 -0.30 -16.28
N MET A 80 -5.99 -1.33 -15.58
CA MET A 80 -5.51 -2.60 -16.14
C MET A 80 -6.58 -3.72 -16.20
N GLY A 81 -7.76 -3.48 -15.64
CA GLY A 81 -8.85 -4.48 -15.61
C GLY A 81 -8.64 -5.62 -14.61
N PHE A 82 -7.78 -5.46 -13.61
CA PHE A 82 -7.64 -6.45 -12.54
C PHE A 82 -8.80 -6.37 -11.54
N ASN A 83 -9.20 -7.52 -11.01
CA ASN A 83 -10.04 -7.57 -9.81
C ASN A 83 -9.17 -7.41 -8.57
N PHE A 84 -9.57 -6.54 -7.65
CA PHE A 84 -8.84 -6.28 -6.42
C PHE A 84 -9.77 -5.86 -5.28
N GLU A 85 -9.29 -6.04 -4.06
CA GLU A 85 -9.85 -5.44 -2.85
C GLU A 85 -9.14 -4.11 -2.60
N GLN A 86 -9.84 -3.09 -2.11
CA GLN A 86 -9.23 -1.80 -1.80
C GLN A 86 -9.25 -1.54 -0.29
N VAL A 87 -8.12 -1.09 0.24
CA VAL A 87 -8.01 -0.56 1.61
C VAL A 87 -7.55 0.90 1.59
N ARG A 88 -7.87 1.65 2.64
CA ARG A 88 -7.42 3.03 2.79
C ARG A 88 -5.88 3.07 2.93
N HIS A 89 -5.23 4.04 2.30
CA HIS A 89 -3.80 4.27 2.52
C HIS A 89 -3.54 4.81 3.93
N PRO A 90 -2.50 4.34 4.66
CA PRO A 90 -2.29 4.72 6.05
C PRO A 90 -1.85 6.18 6.26
N SER A 91 -1.39 6.87 5.22
CA SER A 91 -1.08 8.31 5.30
C SER A 91 -2.32 9.19 5.44
N TYR A 92 -2.10 10.47 5.77
CA TYR A 92 -3.15 11.50 5.93
C TYR A 92 -4.29 11.05 6.86
N GLY A 93 -3.94 10.46 8.00
CA GLY A 93 -4.88 10.02 9.02
C GLY A 93 -5.55 8.67 8.76
N GLY A 94 -5.29 8.01 7.63
CA GLY A 94 -5.94 6.75 7.23
C GLY A 94 -5.43 5.48 7.93
N GLN A 95 -4.62 5.60 8.99
CA GLN A 95 -4.00 4.46 9.67
C GLN A 95 -5.03 3.49 10.25
N ARG A 96 -6.08 4.00 10.91
CA ARG A 96 -7.08 3.15 11.58
C ARG A 96 -7.87 2.34 10.56
N GLU A 97 -8.27 2.99 9.48
CA GLU A 97 -9.01 2.39 8.36
C GLU A 97 -8.15 1.39 7.59
N PHE A 98 -6.86 1.68 7.41
CA PHE A 98 -5.91 0.72 6.82
C PHE A 98 -5.84 -0.56 7.65
N ILE A 99 -5.60 -0.44 8.97
CA ILE A 99 -5.47 -1.60 9.87
C ILE A 99 -6.77 -2.41 9.88
N ALA A 100 -7.91 -1.75 10.09
CA ALA A 100 -9.21 -2.41 10.09
C ALA A 100 -9.49 -3.10 8.74
N GLY A 101 -9.13 -2.46 7.62
CA GLY A 101 -9.24 -3.04 6.28
C GLY A 101 -8.42 -4.33 6.14
N ILE A 102 -7.14 -4.30 6.51
CA ILE A 102 -6.28 -5.50 6.46
C ILE A 102 -6.80 -6.59 7.39
N GLU A 103 -7.21 -6.27 8.62
CA GLU A 103 -7.78 -7.24 9.55
C GLU A 103 -9.03 -7.91 8.98
N ASN A 104 -9.97 -7.12 8.45
CA ASN A 104 -11.21 -7.63 7.86
C ASN A 104 -10.95 -8.56 6.67
N LEU A 105 -10.06 -8.17 5.76
CA LEU A 105 -9.72 -8.99 4.59
C LEU A 105 -9.07 -10.31 5.01
N HIS A 106 -8.32 -10.33 6.11
CA HIS A 106 -7.63 -11.53 6.58
C HIS A 106 -8.38 -12.29 7.69
N GLY A 107 -9.59 -11.85 8.06
CA GLY A 107 -10.37 -12.48 9.14
C GLY A 107 -9.68 -12.43 10.50
N LEU A 108 -8.83 -11.43 10.74
CA LEU A 108 -8.11 -11.28 12.00
C LEU A 108 -9.01 -10.60 13.03
N ALA A 109 -8.91 -11.03 14.30
CA ALA A 109 -9.54 -10.32 15.39
C ALA A 109 -9.02 -8.88 15.45
N HIS A 110 -9.92 -7.90 15.60
CA HIS A 110 -9.56 -6.50 15.76
C HIS A 110 -8.64 -6.35 16.96
N ALA A 111 -7.44 -5.81 16.74
CA ALA A 111 -6.61 -5.40 17.87
C ALA A 111 -7.29 -4.19 18.51
N THR A 112 -7.92 -4.39 19.67
CA THR A 112 -8.21 -3.30 20.60
C THR A 112 -6.88 -2.72 21.03
N VAL A 113 -6.45 -1.63 20.39
CA VAL A 113 -5.35 -0.82 20.91
C VAL A 113 -5.84 -0.24 22.22
N SER A 114 -5.27 -0.71 23.33
CA SER A 114 -5.55 -0.12 24.64
C SER A 114 -4.88 1.24 24.68
N MET A 115 -5.51 2.22 25.35
CA MET A 115 -4.96 3.57 25.52
C MET A 115 -3.56 3.56 26.19
N GLY A 116 -3.16 2.45 26.84
CA GLY A 116 -1.86 2.28 27.46
C GLY A 116 -0.69 2.15 26.48
N ASP A 117 -0.93 1.72 25.23
CA ASP A 117 0.14 1.47 24.25
C ASP A 117 0.55 2.74 23.48
N LEU A 118 -0.25 3.81 23.55
CA LEU A 118 0.01 5.09 22.87
C LEU A 118 1.00 6.00 23.60
N PHE A 119 1.34 5.72 24.85
CA PHE A 119 2.25 6.54 25.67
C PHE A 119 3.56 5.84 26.05
N ALA A 120 3.85 4.68 25.45
CA ALA A 120 5.10 3.94 25.67
C ALA A 120 5.96 3.90 24.40
N ALA A 121 6.49 5.05 23.98
CA ALA A 121 7.76 5.21 23.24
C ALA A 121 8.07 6.69 23.00
#